data_AF-A0A0P9HLH7-F1
#
_entry.id   AF-A0A0P9HLH7-F1
#
_cell.length_a   1.000
_cell.length_b   1.000
_cell.length_c   1.000
_cell.angle_alpha   90.00
_cell.angle_beta   90.00
_cell.angle_gamma   90.00
#
_symmetry.space_group_name_H-M   'P 1'
#
loop_
_entity.id
_entity.type
_entity.pdbx_description
1 polymer ?
#
loop_
_entity_poly.entity_id
_entity_poly.type
_entity_poly.pdbx_seq_one_letter_code
_entity_poly.pdbx_strand_id
1 'polypeptide(L)'
;MMNYNWDWGVFFKSTGVGSETYLDWFISGLGWTIAIAVVAWIIALILGSVLGVMRTVPNRLVSGIAAVYVEIFRNVPLLVQLFIWYFLVPDLLPENLQEWYKQDLNPTTSAFLSVVVCLGLFTAARVCEQVRTGIEALPKGQESAARAMGFKLPQIYWNVLLPQAYRIIIPPLTSEFLNVFKNSSVASLIGLMELLAQTKQTAEFSANLFEAFTLATLIYFTLNMSLMLLMRVIEKKVAVPGLISLGGQINGLHWNRSGHSRSVERHGHDPQADGDGCRRRPGAWHAAGVDAPVIEQAAGQCGRRLRELLSFDPAAAGDHLVLSGRAVRAALDYR
;
A
#
# COMPACT_ATOMS: atom_id res chain seq x y z
N MET A 1 14.40 35.77 21.03
CA MET A 1 13.14 34.99 21.03
C MET A 1 12.07 35.90 20.45
N MET A 2 11.43 35.54 19.33
CA MET A 2 10.36 36.37 18.78
C MET A 2 9.23 36.45 19.81
N ASN A 3 8.91 37.67 20.23
CA ASN A 3 7.78 37.94 21.11
C ASN A 3 6.51 37.96 20.23
N TYR A 4 6.12 36.78 19.75
CA TYR A 4 4.92 36.62 18.91
C TYR A 4 3.68 36.78 19.79
N ASN A 5 2.76 37.65 19.37
CA ASN A 5 1.54 37.93 20.09
C ASN A 5 0.42 37.06 19.51
N TRP A 6 0.01 36.03 20.25
CA TRP A 6 -0.99 35.07 19.81
C TRP A 6 -2.41 35.67 19.85
N ASP A 7 -3.11 35.66 18.71
CA ASP A 7 -4.50 36.14 18.59
C ASP A 7 -5.45 35.03 18.12
N TRP A 8 -5.85 34.15 19.04
CA TRP A 8 -6.85 33.12 18.77
C TRP A 8 -8.26 33.68 18.52
N GLY A 9 -8.51 34.95 18.84
CA GLY A 9 -9.77 35.64 18.55
C GLY A 9 -9.96 35.92 17.06
N VAL A 10 -8.91 35.77 16.24
CA VAL A 10 -8.94 35.96 14.79
C VAL A 10 -10.03 35.14 14.11
N PHE A 11 -10.28 33.91 14.58
CA PHE A 11 -11.21 32.99 13.91
C PHE A 11 -12.67 33.45 13.94
N PHE A 12 -13.03 34.28 14.92
CA PHE A 12 -14.37 34.84 15.07
C PHE A 12 -14.52 36.20 14.41
N LYS A 13 -13.46 36.74 13.80
CA LYS A 13 -13.52 37.99 13.05
C LYS A 13 -14.16 37.74 11.69
N SER A 14 -14.87 38.75 11.20
CA SER A 14 -15.40 38.75 9.83
C SER A 14 -14.25 38.80 8.83
N THR A 15 -14.40 38.05 7.74
CA THR A 15 -13.41 37.98 6.65
C THR A 15 -13.47 39.20 5.73
N GLY A 16 -14.47 40.06 5.89
CA GLY A 16 -14.76 41.16 4.95
C GLY A 16 -15.42 40.69 3.65
N VAL A 17 -15.66 39.39 3.49
CA VAL A 17 -16.37 38.78 2.36
C VAL A 17 -17.72 38.27 2.87
N GLY A 18 -18.79 39.03 2.60
CA GLY A 18 -20.12 38.70 3.09
C GLY A 18 -20.24 38.80 4.63
N SER A 19 -21.04 37.92 5.22
CA SER A 19 -21.24 37.81 6.67
C SER A 19 -20.47 36.65 7.32
N GLU A 20 -19.50 36.09 6.61
CA GLU A 20 -18.76 34.91 7.07
C GLU A 20 -17.60 35.27 8.00
N THR A 21 -17.31 34.36 8.91
CA THR A 21 -16.14 34.38 9.78
C THR A 21 -15.05 33.47 9.22
N TYR A 22 -13.80 33.65 9.66
CA TYR A 22 -12.72 32.74 9.29
C TYR A 22 -13.00 31.30 9.74
N LEU A 23 -13.71 31.11 10.86
CA LEU A 23 -14.14 29.79 11.31
C LEU A 23 -15.08 29.11 10.30
N ASP A 24 -15.97 29.86 9.65
CA ASP A 24 -16.85 29.33 8.60
C ASP A 24 -16.06 28.83 7.39
N TRP A 25 -14.96 29.51 7.03
CA TRP A 25 -14.04 29.04 5.98
C TRP A 25 -13.39 27.70 6.33
N PHE A 26 -12.97 27.50 7.58
CA PHE A 26 -12.44 26.20 8.03
C PHE A 26 -13.50 25.09 7.98
N ILE A 27 -14.74 25.37 8.39
CA ILE A 27 -15.84 24.40 8.34
C ILE A 27 -16.18 24.03 6.90
N SER A 28 -16.31 25.03 6.02
CA SER A 28 -16.57 24.83 4.59
C SER A 28 -15.45 24.04 3.93
N GLY A 29 -14.19 24.41 4.18
CA GLY A 29 -13.01 23.71 3.69
C GLY A 29 -12.96 22.25 4.12
N LEU A 30 -13.26 21.97 5.40
CA LEU A 30 -13.36 20.61 5.92
C LEU A 30 -14.45 19.81 5.21
N GLY A 31 -15.61 20.42 4.95
CA GLY A 31 -16.70 19.81 4.18
C GLY A 31 -16.25 19.37 2.79
N TRP A 32 -15.54 20.25 2.06
CA TRP A 32 -14.97 19.92 0.75
C TRP A 32 -13.91 18.82 0.82
N THR A 33 -12.98 18.86 1.78
CA THR A 33 -11.98 17.81 2.00
C THR A 33 -12.64 16.45 2.19
N ILE A 34 -13.68 16.37 3.03
CA ILE A 34 -14.43 15.13 3.29
C ILE A 34 -15.17 14.67 2.03
N ALA A 35 -15.86 15.57 1.33
CA ALA A 35 -16.60 15.24 0.11
C ALA A 35 -15.67 14.66 -0.97
N ILE A 36 -14.53 15.29 -1.22
CA ILE A 36 -13.52 14.81 -2.17
C ILE A 36 -13.06 13.41 -1.77
N ALA A 37 -12.66 13.23 -0.51
CA ALA A 37 -12.07 11.99 -0.05
C ALA A 37 -13.07 10.82 -0.11
N VAL A 38 -14.33 11.04 0.29
CA VAL A 38 -15.36 10.00 0.27
C VAL A 38 -15.71 9.58 -1.15
N VAL A 39 -15.94 10.53 -2.06
CA VAL A 39 -16.31 10.19 -3.44
C VAL A 39 -15.13 9.53 -4.17
N ALA A 40 -13.91 10.05 -4.01
CA ALA A 40 -12.71 9.43 -4.55
C ALA A 40 -12.50 8.01 -4.00
N TRP A 41 -12.76 7.79 -2.71
CA TRP A 41 -12.66 6.46 -2.09
C TRP A 41 -13.67 5.46 -2.65
N ILE A 42 -14.92 5.89 -2.91
CA ILE A 42 -15.94 5.03 -3.54
C ILE A 42 -15.48 4.60 -4.94
N ILE A 43 -15.00 5.54 -5.75
CA ILE A 43 -14.45 5.24 -7.08
C ILE A 43 -13.27 4.28 -6.96
N ALA A 44 -12.36 4.54 -6.03
CA ALA A 44 -11.16 3.73 -5.81
C ALA A 44 -11.50 2.29 -5.39
N LEU A 45 -12.48 2.12 -4.50
CA LEU A 45 -12.94 0.80 -4.07
C LEU A 45 -13.59 0.04 -5.23
N ILE A 46 -14.50 0.66 -5.99
CA ILE A 46 -15.18 -0.01 -7.10
C ILE A 46 -14.18 -0.39 -8.18
N LEU A 47 -13.42 0.57 -8.70
CA LEU A 47 -12.50 0.35 -9.81
C LEU A 47 -11.32 -0.52 -9.38
N GLY A 48 -10.72 -0.24 -8.22
CA GLY A 48 -9.59 -1.01 -7.70
C GLY A 48 -9.96 -2.47 -7.43
N SER A 49 -11.18 -2.73 -6.96
CA SER A 49 -11.66 -4.11 -6.77
C SER A 49 -11.81 -4.87 -8.08
N VAL A 50 -12.42 -4.24 -9.10
CA VAL A 50 -12.56 -4.85 -10.43
C VAL A 50 -11.19 -5.13 -11.03
N LEU A 51 -10.27 -4.16 -11.02
CA LEU A 51 -8.92 -4.32 -11.55
C LEU A 51 -8.12 -5.36 -10.76
N GLY A 52 -8.26 -5.40 -9.44
CA GLY A 52 -7.59 -6.38 -8.58
C GLY A 52 -7.98 -7.81 -8.92
N VAL A 53 -9.28 -8.06 -9.17
CA VAL A 53 -9.78 -9.35 -9.65
C VAL A 53 -9.27 -9.65 -11.06
N MET A 54 -9.28 -8.65 -11.96
CA MET A 54 -8.74 -8.81 -13.31
C MET A 54 -7.27 -9.23 -13.30
N ARG A 55 -6.47 -8.79 -12.31
CA ARG A 55 -5.07 -9.19 -12.19
C ARG A 55 -4.87 -10.66 -11.79
N THR A 56 -5.84 -11.29 -11.14
CA THR A 56 -5.72 -12.68 -10.66
C THR A 56 -6.38 -13.72 -11.55
N VAL A 57 -7.16 -13.31 -12.56
CA VAL A 57 -7.78 -14.26 -13.49
C VAL A 57 -6.74 -14.92 -14.41
N PRO A 58 -6.97 -16.16 -14.86
CA PRO A 58 -6.02 -16.89 -15.70
C PRO A 58 -5.83 -16.28 -17.10
N ASN A 59 -6.72 -15.39 -17.55
CA ASN A 59 -6.62 -14.74 -18.85
C ASN A 59 -5.52 -13.66 -18.83
N ARG A 60 -4.40 -13.95 -19.51
CA ARG A 60 -3.22 -13.06 -19.59
C ARG A 60 -3.52 -11.69 -20.19
N LEU A 61 -4.46 -11.59 -21.13
CA LEU A 61 -4.82 -10.30 -21.74
C LEU A 61 -5.53 -9.40 -20.73
N VAL A 62 -6.53 -9.95 -20.02
CA VAL A 62 -7.29 -9.23 -19.00
C VAL A 62 -6.39 -8.80 -17.85
N SER A 63 -5.53 -9.70 -17.37
CA SER A 63 -4.54 -9.40 -16.34
C SER A 63 -3.50 -8.38 -16.81
N GLY A 64 -3.07 -8.45 -18.08
CA GLY A 64 -2.14 -7.51 -18.69
C GLY A 64 -2.69 -6.08 -18.77
N ILE A 65 -3.95 -5.91 -19.19
CA ILE A 65 -4.60 -4.58 -19.24
C ILE A 65 -4.64 -3.94 -17.84
N ALA A 66 -5.05 -4.70 -16.83
CA ALA A 66 -5.07 -4.22 -15.46
C ALA A 66 -3.65 -3.92 -14.93
N ALA A 67 -2.65 -4.71 -15.32
CA ALA A 67 -1.25 -4.47 -14.95
C ALA A 67 -0.72 -3.15 -15.53
N VAL A 68 -0.95 -2.87 -16.81
CA VAL A 68 -0.54 -1.63 -17.48
C VAL A 68 -1.18 -0.42 -16.79
N TYR A 69 -2.49 -0.46 -16.52
CA TYR A 69 -3.16 0.60 -15.77
C TYR A 69 -2.46 0.86 -14.43
N VAL A 70 -2.23 -0.19 -13.64
CA VAL A 70 -1.65 -0.02 -12.29
C VAL A 70 -0.23 0.54 -12.37
N GLU A 71 0.57 0.06 -13.32
CA GLU A 71 1.95 0.51 -13.51
C GLU A 71 2.01 2.00 -13.85
N ILE A 72 1.16 2.47 -14.75
CA ILE A 72 1.06 3.90 -15.11
C ILE A 72 0.67 4.73 -13.87
N PHE A 73 -0.44 4.39 -13.22
CA PHE A 73 -0.99 5.21 -12.13
C PHE A 73 -0.16 5.18 -10.83
N ARG A 74 0.66 4.14 -10.61
CA ARG A 74 1.58 4.06 -9.47
C ARG A 74 2.89 4.77 -9.72
N ASN A 75 3.37 4.81 -10.96
CA ASN A 75 4.66 5.40 -11.31
C ASN A 75 4.61 6.90 -11.64
N VAL A 76 3.43 7.46 -11.89
CA VAL A 76 3.26 8.91 -12.11
C VAL A 76 2.88 9.61 -10.78
N PRO A 77 3.52 10.73 -10.40
CA PRO A 77 3.17 11.50 -9.21
C PRO A 77 1.73 12.01 -9.23
N LEU A 78 1.05 12.00 -8.07
CA LEU A 78 -0.34 12.47 -7.94
C LEU A 78 -0.54 13.90 -8.45
N LEU A 79 0.38 14.81 -8.15
CA LEU A 79 0.31 16.20 -8.58
C LEU A 79 0.29 16.32 -10.10
N VAL A 80 1.15 15.57 -10.80
CA VAL A 80 1.20 15.55 -12.27
C VAL A 80 -0.11 15.02 -12.84
N GLN A 81 -0.65 13.95 -12.25
CA GLN A 81 -1.94 13.42 -12.65
C GLN A 81 -3.06 14.46 -12.47
N LEU A 82 -3.07 15.21 -11.35
CA LEU A 82 -4.08 16.22 -11.12
C LEU A 82 -4.08 17.29 -12.22
N PHE A 83 -2.90 17.76 -12.62
CA PHE A 83 -2.80 18.72 -13.73
C PHE A 83 -3.24 18.13 -15.06
N ILE A 84 -2.95 16.86 -15.34
CA ILE A 84 -3.48 16.18 -16.53
C ILE A 84 -5.01 16.15 -16.49
N TRP A 85 -5.62 15.73 -15.38
CA TRP A 85 -7.08 15.61 -15.27
C TRP A 85 -7.83 16.94 -15.27
N TYR A 86 -7.20 18.02 -14.81
CA TYR A 86 -7.84 19.33 -14.75
C TYR A 86 -7.57 20.18 -15.98
N PHE A 87 -6.34 20.20 -16.51
CA PHE A 87 -5.96 21.06 -17.63
C PHE A 87 -5.95 20.34 -18.97
N LEU A 88 -5.47 19.09 -19.04
CA LEU A 88 -5.24 18.42 -20.32
C LEU A 88 -6.45 17.60 -20.80
N VAL A 89 -7.06 16.80 -19.91
CA VAL A 89 -8.17 15.90 -20.28
C VAL A 89 -9.36 16.66 -20.88
N PRO A 90 -9.81 17.79 -20.31
CA PRO A 90 -10.92 18.54 -20.91
C PRO A 90 -10.64 19.04 -22.33
N ASP A 91 -9.38 19.30 -22.70
CA ASP A 91 -8.97 19.73 -24.04
C ASP A 91 -8.97 18.59 -25.06
N LEU A 92 -8.99 17.34 -24.59
CA LEU A 92 -9.04 16.14 -25.42
C LEU A 92 -10.45 15.58 -25.59
N LEU A 93 -11.44 16.16 -24.91
CA LEU A 93 -12.83 15.73 -25.01
C LEU A 93 -13.48 16.21 -26.32
N PRO A 94 -14.49 15.50 -26.84
CA PRO A 94 -15.33 16.00 -27.94
C PRO A 94 -15.92 17.38 -27.60
N GLU A 95 -16.13 18.24 -28.60
CA GLU A 95 -16.57 19.64 -28.45
C GLU A 95 -17.73 19.80 -27.46
N ASN A 96 -18.79 19.01 -27.60
CA ASN A 96 -19.95 19.04 -26.71
C ASN A 96 -19.61 18.82 -25.22
N LEU A 97 -18.69 17.90 -24.93
CA LEU A 97 -18.28 17.59 -23.54
C LEU A 97 -17.28 18.61 -23.01
N GLN A 98 -16.42 19.14 -23.88
CA GLN A 98 -15.48 20.19 -23.53
C GLN A 98 -16.22 21.48 -23.14
N GLU A 99 -17.19 21.91 -23.94
CA GLU A 99 -18.02 23.08 -23.66
C GLU A 99 -18.80 22.89 -22.36
N TRP A 100 -19.45 21.74 -22.18
CA TRP A 100 -20.15 21.41 -20.95
C TRP A 100 -19.23 21.51 -19.72
N TYR A 101 -18.02 20.96 -19.80
CA TYR A 101 -17.09 20.97 -18.68
C TYR A 101 -16.52 22.35 -18.36
N LYS A 102 -16.19 23.14 -19.39
CA LYS A 102 -15.50 24.43 -19.23
C LYS A 102 -16.43 25.63 -19.07
N GLN A 103 -17.60 25.60 -19.70
CA GLN A 103 -18.49 26.74 -19.82
C GLN A 103 -19.80 26.56 -19.03
N ASP A 104 -20.42 25.37 -19.09
CA ASP A 104 -21.72 25.15 -18.44
C ASP A 104 -21.59 24.85 -16.93
N LEU A 105 -20.50 24.19 -16.52
CA LEU A 105 -20.26 23.88 -15.12
C LEU A 105 -19.72 25.08 -14.34
N ASN A 106 -20.14 25.19 -13.08
CA ASN A 106 -19.52 26.10 -12.13
C ASN A 106 -18.02 25.72 -11.95
N PRO A 107 -17.09 26.69 -11.90
CA PRO A 107 -15.65 26.42 -11.74
C PRO A 107 -15.30 25.55 -10.52
N THR A 108 -16.05 25.67 -9.42
CA THR A 108 -15.83 24.83 -8.23
C THR A 108 -16.24 23.38 -8.50
N THR A 109 -17.32 23.17 -9.25
CA THR A 109 -17.80 21.83 -9.60
C THR A 109 -16.87 21.15 -10.59
N SER A 110 -16.38 21.86 -11.62
CA SER A 110 -15.42 21.30 -12.57
C SER A 110 -14.12 20.89 -11.86
N ALA A 111 -13.55 21.76 -11.01
CA ALA A 111 -12.39 21.43 -10.18
C ALA A 111 -12.64 20.23 -9.25
N PHE A 112 -13.79 20.18 -8.59
CA PHE A 112 -14.17 19.04 -7.74
C PHE A 112 -14.22 17.72 -8.55
N LEU A 113 -14.85 17.72 -9.72
CA LEU A 113 -14.94 16.52 -10.57
C LEU A 113 -13.55 16.03 -11.00
N SER A 114 -12.68 16.92 -11.47
CA SER A 114 -11.32 16.53 -11.87
C SER A 114 -10.49 15.99 -10.71
N VAL A 115 -10.59 16.58 -9.52
CA VAL A 115 -9.88 16.09 -8.33
C VAL A 115 -10.40 14.71 -7.93
N VAL A 116 -11.72 14.53 -7.90
CA VAL A 116 -12.34 13.26 -7.50
C VAL A 116 -11.99 12.14 -8.48
N VAL A 117 -12.03 12.42 -9.79
CA VAL A 117 -11.61 11.46 -10.82
C VAL A 117 -10.12 11.15 -10.69
N CYS A 118 -9.27 12.17 -10.61
CA CYS A 118 -7.82 12.00 -10.46
C CYS A 118 -7.49 11.15 -9.23
N LEU A 119 -7.97 11.57 -8.06
CA LEU A 119 -7.66 10.92 -6.78
C LEU A 119 -8.27 9.51 -6.71
N GLY A 120 -9.46 9.33 -7.25
CA GLY A 120 -10.13 8.03 -7.34
C GLY A 120 -9.36 7.03 -8.21
N LEU A 121 -8.93 7.43 -9.40
CA LEU A 121 -8.15 6.58 -10.32
C LEU A 121 -6.75 6.29 -9.76
N PHE A 122 -6.09 7.31 -9.20
CA PHE A 122 -4.82 7.17 -8.52
C PHE A 122 -4.91 6.14 -7.39
N THR A 123 -5.91 6.26 -6.53
CA THR A 123 -6.09 5.37 -5.38
C THR A 123 -6.56 3.98 -5.81
N ALA A 124 -7.36 3.86 -6.86
CA ALA A 124 -7.80 2.58 -7.42
C ALA A 124 -6.62 1.67 -7.77
N ALA A 125 -5.52 2.22 -8.26
CA ALA A 125 -4.31 1.45 -8.56
C ALA A 125 -3.67 0.83 -7.30
N ARG A 126 -3.73 1.51 -6.14
CA ARG A 126 -3.25 0.97 -4.86
C ARG A 126 -4.21 -0.09 -4.32
N VAL A 127 -5.52 0.20 -4.36
CA VAL A 127 -6.57 -0.75 -3.95
C VAL A 127 -6.51 -2.04 -4.77
N CYS A 128 -6.26 -1.94 -6.08
CA CYS A 128 -6.05 -3.09 -6.96
C CYS A 128 -4.94 -4.02 -6.47
N GLU A 129 -3.83 -3.47 -6.02
CA GLU A 129 -2.70 -4.25 -5.50
C GLU A 129 -3.03 -4.89 -4.16
N GLN A 130 -3.79 -4.21 -3.30
CA GLN A 130 -4.28 -4.80 -2.05
C GLN A 130 -5.22 -5.96 -2.35
N VAL A 131 -6.19 -5.79 -3.25
CA VAL A 131 -7.16 -6.85 -3.62
C VAL A 131 -6.43 -8.04 -4.23
N ARG A 132 -5.51 -7.80 -5.16
CA ARG A 132 -4.69 -8.86 -5.79
C ARG A 132 -3.90 -9.64 -4.72
N THR A 133 -3.15 -8.95 -3.87
CA THR A 133 -2.32 -9.60 -2.83
C THR A 133 -3.19 -10.32 -1.79
N GLY A 134 -4.36 -9.78 -1.47
CA GLY A 134 -5.36 -10.42 -0.61
C GLY A 134 -5.90 -11.74 -1.18
N ILE A 135 -6.16 -11.80 -2.49
CA ILE A 135 -6.58 -13.03 -3.16
C ILE A 135 -5.41 -14.02 -3.25
N GLU A 136 -4.21 -13.54 -3.59
CA GLU A 136 -3.01 -14.38 -3.72
C GLU A 136 -2.54 -14.97 -2.38
N ALA A 137 -2.82 -14.30 -1.26
CA ALA A 137 -2.53 -14.78 0.09
C ALA A 137 -3.39 -16.00 0.52
N LEU A 138 -4.50 -16.28 -0.18
CA LEU A 138 -5.36 -17.42 0.13
C LEU A 138 -4.70 -18.75 -0.27
N PRO A 139 -4.89 -19.84 0.51
CA PRO A 139 -4.40 -21.15 0.15
C PRO A 139 -4.97 -21.62 -1.19
N LYS A 140 -4.11 -22.03 -2.13
CA LYS A 140 -4.51 -22.48 -3.48
C LYS A 140 -5.51 -23.66 -3.45
N GLY A 141 -5.50 -24.47 -2.38
CA GLY A 141 -6.45 -25.56 -2.18
C GLY A 141 -7.93 -25.11 -2.14
N GLN A 142 -8.22 -23.87 -1.72
CA GLN A 142 -9.59 -23.33 -1.70
C GLN A 142 -10.19 -23.25 -3.12
N GLU A 143 -9.39 -22.80 -4.08
CA GLU A 143 -9.81 -22.74 -5.48
C GLU A 143 -10.01 -24.16 -6.05
N SER A 144 -9.05 -25.07 -5.81
CA SER A 144 -9.14 -26.46 -6.28
C SER A 144 -10.34 -27.20 -5.69
N ALA A 145 -10.63 -27.02 -4.40
CA ALA A 145 -11.80 -27.61 -3.75
C ALA A 145 -13.12 -27.06 -4.32
N ALA A 146 -13.19 -25.75 -4.56
CA ALA A 146 -14.36 -25.13 -5.17
C ALA A 146 -14.61 -25.64 -6.60
N ARG A 147 -13.55 -25.83 -7.39
CA ARG A 147 -13.64 -26.47 -8.72
C ARG A 147 -14.10 -27.93 -8.64
N ALA A 148 -13.62 -28.69 -7.66
CA ALA A 148 -14.04 -30.08 -7.45
C ALA A 148 -15.53 -30.21 -7.07
N MET A 149 -16.08 -29.21 -6.40
CA MET A 149 -17.52 -29.10 -6.10
C MET A 149 -18.37 -28.62 -7.29
N GLY A 150 -17.76 -28.40 -8.47
CA GLY A 150 -18.46 -28.00 -9.69
C GLY A 150 -18.74 -26.51 -9.83
N PHE A 151 -18.14 -25.65 -9.00
CA PHE A 151 -18.30 -24.20 -9.15
C PHE A 151 -17.63 -23.67 -10.42
N LYS A 152 -18.32 -22.76 -11.11
CA LYS A 152 -17.76 -21.98 -12.23
C LYS A 152 -16.85 -20.88 -11.70
N LEU A 153 -15.90 -20.41 -12.52
CA LEU A 153 -14.92 -19.39 -12.11
C LEU A 153 -15.54 -18.16 -11.44
N PRO A 154 -16.60 -17.51 -11.97
CA PRO A 154 -17.21 -16.37 -11.31
C PRO A 154 -17.81 -16.70 -9.93
N GLN A 155 -18.37 -17.91 -9.78
CA GLN A 155 -18.92 -18.39 -8.51
C GLN A 155 -17.82 -18.61 -7.47
N ILE A 156 -16.66 -19.12 -7.87
CA ILE A 156 -15.50 -19.30 -7.00
C ILE A 156 -15.04 -17.92 -6.46
N TYR A 157 -14.93 -16.93 -7.35
CA TYR A 157 -14.53 -15.59 -6.96
C TYR A 157 -15.54 -14.96 -6.01
N TRP A 158 -16.82 -14.93 -6.35
CA TRP A 158 -17.85 -14.27 -5.55
C TRP A 158 -18.12 -14.96 -4.21
N ASN A 159 -18.19 -16.30 -4.20
CA ASN A 159 -18.64 -17.05 -3.02
C ASN A 159 -17.50 -17.47 -2.09
N VAL A 160 -16.27 -17.64 -2.60
CA VAL A 160 -15.16 -18.22 -1.83
C VAL A 160 -14.01 -17.23 -1.68
N LEU A 161 -13.44 -16.76 -2.79
CA LEU A 161 -12.20 -15.99 -2.74
C LEU A 161 -12.41 -14.56 -2.25
N LEU A 162 -13.34 -13.82 -2.85
CA LEU A 162 -13.54 -12.40 -2.53
C LEU A 162 -13.93 -12.16 -1.06
N PRO A 163 -14.93 -12.86 -0.47
CA PRO A 163 -15.30 -12.62 0.92
C PRO A 163 -14.14 -12.83 1.90
N GLN A 164 -13.26 -13.80 1.62
CA GLN A 164 -12.09 -14.08 2.45
C GLN A 164 -10.95 -13.09 2.18
N ALA A 165 -10.68 -12.76 0.92
CA ALA A 165 -9.67 -11.78 0.53
C ALA A 165 -9.98 -10.41 1.13
N TYR A 166 -11.23 -9.94 1.09
CA TYR A 166 -11.62 -8.66 1.69
C TYR A 166 -11.32 -8.59 3.19
N ARG A 167 -11.54 -9.70 3.93
CA ARG A 167 -11.21 -9.77 5.37
C ARG A 167 -9.71 -9.63 5.64
N ILE A 168 -8.86 -10.10 4.72
CA ILE A 168 -7.40 -9.99 4.83
C ILE A 168 -6.92 -8.56 4.55
N ILE A 169 -7.56 -7.85 3.61
CA ILE A 169 -7.07 -6.55 3.11
C ILE A 169 -7.67 -5.34 3.83
N ILE A 170 -8.65 -5.51 4.72
CA ILE A 170 -9.21 -4.39 5.50
C ILE A 170 -8.15 -3.57 6.27
N PRO A 171 -7.17 -4.19 6.95
CA PRO A 171 -6.12 -3.44 7.63
C PRO A 171 -5.28 -2.54 6.69
N PRO A 172 -4.72 -3.01 5.56
CA PRO A 172 -4.03 -2.11 4.64
C PRO A 172 -4.96 -1.09 3.95
N LEU A 173 -6.22 -1.43 3.67
CA LEU A 173 -7.19 -0.46 3.13
C LEU A 173 -7.45 0.72 4.08
N THR A 174 -7.36 0.51 5.39
CA THR A 174 -7.47 1.59 6.38
C THR A 174 -6.38 2.65 6.19
N SER A 175 -5.14 2.21 5.93
CA SER A 175 -4.02 3.13 5.70
C SER A 175 -4.17 3.89 4.39
N GLU A 176 -4.62 3.21 3.33
CA GLU A 176 -4.93 3.87 2.05
C GLU A 176 -6.06 4.89 2.17
N PHE A 177 -7.11 4.58 2.92
CA PHE A 177 -8.20 5.52 3.18
C PHE A 177 -7.69 6.80 3.85
N LEU A 178 -6.86 6.69 4.88
CA LEU A 178 -6.25 7.86 5.53
C LEU A 178 -5.37 8.67 4.55
N ASN A 179 -4.68 7.99 3.62
CA ASN A 179 -3.89 8.67 2.60
C ASN A 179 -4.77 9.46 1.63
N VAL A 180 -5.98 9.00 1.29
CA VAL A 180 -6.91 9.76 0.44
C VAL A 180 -7.26 11.12 1.06
N PHE A 181 -7.54 11.18 2.37
CA PHE A 181 -7.82 12.44 3.07
C PHE A 181 -6.63 13.40 3.13
N LYS A 182 -5.41 12.86 3.15
CA LYS A 182 -4.20 13.70 3.09
C LYS A 182 -3.96 14.21 1.67
N ASN A 183 -4.15 13.33 0.69
CA ASN A 183 -3.94 13.60 -0.72
C ASN A 183 -5.01 14.52 -1.33
N SER A 184 -6.19 14.64 -0.72
CA SER A 184 -7.21 15.61 -1.16
C SER A 184 -6.73 17.07 -1.04
N SER A 185 -5.75 17.36 -0.18
CA SER A 185 -5.15 18.71 -0.05
C SER A 185 -4.44 19.19 -1.32
N VAL A 186 -4.08 18.28 -2.23
CA VAL A 186 -3.49 18.62 -3.54
C VAL A 186 -4.50 19.41 -4.40
N ALA A 187 -5.80 19.30 -4.13
CA ALA A 187 -6.85 20.07 -4.81
C ALA A 187 -6.68 21.59 -4.66
N SER A 188 -6.03 22.07 -3.59
CA SER A 188 -5.71 23.49 -3.40
C SER A 188 -4.87 24.07 -4.54
N LEU A 189 -4.11 23.24 -5.26
CA LEU A 189 -3.25 23.67 -6.36
C LEU A 189 -4.01 24.09 -7.63
N ILE A 190 -5.24 23.63 -7.79
CA ILE A 190 -6.12 24.03 -8.90
C ILE A 190 -7.19 25.03 -8.47
N GLY A 191 -7.06 25.59 -7.26
CA GLY A 191 -7.96 26.62 -6.74
C GLY A 191 -9.25 26.11 -6.09
N LEU A 192 -9.34 24.81 -5.75
CA LEU A 192 -10.48 24.31 -4.98
C LEU A 192 -10.30 24.68 -3.49
N MET A 193 -11.30 25.36 -2.91
CA MET A 193 -11.24 25.91 -1.55
C MET A 193 -11.54 24.86 -0.46
N GLU A 194 -10.72 23.82 -0.42
CA GLU A 194 -10.69 22.82 0.65
C GLU A 194 -9.87 23.30 1.87
N LEU A 195 -9.76 22.48 2.92
CA LEU A 195 -9.17 22.86 4.19
C LEU A 195 -7.78 23.52 4.10
N LEU A 196 -6.83 22.98 3.32
CA LEU A 196 -5.50 23.61 3.18
C LEU A 196 -5.59 24.93 2.41
N ALA A 197 -6.41 25.02 1.36
CA ALA A 197 -6.64 26.27 0.63
C ALA A 197 -7.26 27.36 1.53
N GLN A 198 -8.29 27.02 2.31
CA GLN A 198 -8.92 27.92 3.27
C GLN A 198 -7.96 28.37 4.38
N THR A 199 -7.04 27.50 4.77
CA THR A 199 -5.96 27.84 5.73
C THR A 199 -5.04 28.90 5.16
N LYS A 200 -4.57 28.73 3.91
CA LYS A 200 -3.71 29.72 3.23
C LYS A 200 -4.43 31.05 3.06
N GLN A 201 -5.69 31.01 2.63
CA GLN A 201 -6.51 32.21 2.48
C GLN A 201 -6.69 32.93 3.82
N THR A 202 -6.99 32.21 4.90
CA THR A 202 -7.10 32.82 6.24
C THR A 202 -5.78 33.43 6.70
N ALA A 203 -4.64 32.75 6.48
CA ALA A 203 -3.33 33.26 6.85
C ALA A 203 -2.97 34.55 6.10
N GLU A 204 -3.34 34.65 4.82
CA GLU A 204 -3.09 35.82 3.98
C GLU A 204 -3.98 37.00 4.36
N PHE A 205 -5.29 36.78 4.56
CA PHE A 205 -6.24 37.84 4.87
C PHE A 205 -6.10 38.38 6.31
N SER A 206 -5.81 37.49 7.27
CA SER A 206 -5.71 37.88 8.68
C SER A 206 -4.31 38.28 9.12
N ALA A 207 -3.29 38.03 8.30
CA ALA A 207 -1.87 38.15 8.63
C ALA A 207 -1.39 37.31 9.85
N ASN A 208 -2.22 36.37 10.34
CA ASN A 208 -1.92 35.49 11.47
C ASN A 208 -1.57 34.08 10.97
N LEU A 209 -0.34 33.94 10.46
CA LEU A 209 0.15 32.69 9.84
C LEU A 209 0.18 31.52 10.84
N PHE A 210 0.69 31.76 12.05
CA PHE A 210 0.91 30.70 13.03
C PHE A 210 -0.41 30.12 13.56
N GLU A 211 -1.40 30.97 13.85
CA GLU A 211 -2.73 30.57 14.31
C GLU A 211 -3.43 29.74 13.24
N ALA A 212 -3.46 30.23 11.99
CA ALA A 212 -4.15 29.56 10.89
C ALA A 212 -3.60 28.13 10.66
N PHE A 213 -2.27 27.98 10.55
CA PHE A 213 -1.65 26.67 10.33
C PHE A 213 -1.70 25.76 11.57
N THR A 214 -1.67 26.32 12.79
CA THR A 214 -1.85 25.54 14.02
C THR A 214 -3.26 24.98 14.11
N LEU A 215 -4.28 25.80 13.84
CA LEU A 215 -5.67 25.34 13.81
C LEU A 215 -5.88 24.28 12.72
N ALA A 216 -5.38 24.52 11.51
CA ALA A 216 -5.45 23.55 10.41
C ALA A 216 -4.82 22.20 10.80
N THR A 217 -3.66 22.23 11.44
CA THR A 217 -2.96 21.03 11.92
C THR A 217 -3.80 20.28 12.95
N LEU A 218 -4.40 20.98 13.91
CA LEU A 218 -5.30 20.38 14.90
C LEU A 218 -6.55 19.77 14.26
N ILE A 219 -7.14 20.44 13.26
CA ILE A 219 -8.29 19.92 12.51
C ILE A 219 -7.89 18.65 11.74
N TYR A 220 -6.80 18.66 10.95
CA TYR A 220 -6.35 17.48 10.23
C TYR A 220 -5.97 16.33 11.16
N PHE A 221 -5.32 16.62 12.29
CA PHE A 221 -4.98 15.62 13.29
C PHE A 221 -6.25 14.98 13.88
N THR A 222 -7.22 15.79 14.30
CA THR A 222 -8.50 15.34 14.86
C THR A 222 -9.29 14.54 13.83
N LEU A 223 -9.33 15.01 12.58
CA LEU A 223 -9.95 14.29 11.46
C LEU A 223 -9.30 12.92 11.26
N ASN A 224 -7.97 12.85 11.08
CA ASN A 224 -7.28 11.57 10.89
C ASN A 224 -7.44 10.63 12.09
N MET A 225 -7.40 11.15 13.31
CA MET A 225 -7.62 10.36 14.53
C MET A 225 -9.04 9.80 14.58
N SER A 226 -10.05 10.63 14.26
CA SER A 226 -11.45 10.18 14.20
C SER A 226 -11.68 9.09 13.14
N LEU A 227 -11.10 9.27 11.95
CA LEU A 227 -11.16 8.29 10.85
C LEU A 227 -10.46 6.98 11.22
N MET A 228 -9.30 7.07 11.88
CA MET A 228 -8.58 5.88 12.35
C MET A 228 -9.38 5.12 13.40
N LEU A 229 -10.02 5.81 14.35
CA LEU A 229 -10.89 5.17 15.34
C LEU A 229 -12.09 4.50 14.69
N LEU A 230 -12.74 5.16 13.72
CA LEU A 230 -13.83 4.60 12.93
C LEU A 230 -13.39 3.32 12.21
N MET A 231 -12.24 3.36 11.53
CA MET A 231 -11.72 2.20 10.80
C MET A 231 -11.30 1.05 11.72
N ARG A 232 -10.74 1.33 12.90
CA ARG A 232 -10.45 0.30 13.92
C ARG A 232 -11.72 -0.40 14.40
N VAL A 233 -12.84 0.30 14.51
CA VAL A 233 -14.13 -0.31 14.87
C VAL A 233 -14.60 -1.24 13.76
N ILE A 234 -14.47 -0.81 12.49
CA ILE A 234 -14.80 -1.63 11.32
C ILE A 234 -13.91 -2.88 11.27
N GLU A 235 -12.60 -2.71 11.46
CA GLU A 235 -11.63 -3.81 11.48
C GLU A 235 -11.97 -4.84 12.55
N LYS A 236 -12.26 -4.41 13.79
CA LYS A 236 -12.65 -5.30 14.88
C LYS A 236 -13.94 -6.08 14.60
N LYS A 237 -14.90 -5.48 13.87
CA LYS A 237 -16.16 -6.15 13.50
C LYS A 237 -15.99 -7.20 12.41
N VAL A 238 -15.02 -7.01 11.52
CA VAL A 238 -14.83 -7.90 10.35
C VAL A 238 -13.70 -8.92 10.57
N ALA A 239 -12.89 -8.74 11.61
CA ALA A 239 -11.83 -9.67 11.98
C ALA A 239 -12.38 -11.08 12.26
N VAL A 240 -11.86 -12.08 11.55
CA VAL A 240 -12.14 -13.49 11.80
C VAL A 240 -10.98 -14.10 12.59
N PRO A 241 -11.24 -14.66 13.79
CA PRO A 241 -10.21 -15.34 14.57
C PRO A 241 -9.57 -16.48 13.76
N GLY A 242 -8.24 -16.49 13.68
CA GLY A 242 -7.47 -17.54 12.97
C GLY A 242 -7.00 -17.20 11.55
N LEU A 243 -7.45 -16.08 10.97
CA LEU A 243 -6.95 -15.57 9.68
C LEU A 243 -6.13 -14.27 9.84
N ILE A 244 -5.71 -13.96 11.07
CA ILE A 244 -4.97 -12.74 11.40
C ILE A 244 -3.61 -12.75 10.69
N SER A 245 -3.55 -11.95 9.62
CA SER A 245 -2.47 -11.06 9.21
C SER A 245 -1.06 -11.48 9.63
N LEU A 246 -0.29 -11.92 8.64
CA LEU A 246 1.18 -11.91 8.62
C LEU A 246 1.81 -10.52 8.90
N GLY A 247 1.02 -9.46 9.12
CA GLY A 247 1.48 -8.09 9.39
C GLY A 247 1.51 -7.65 10.86
N GLY A 248 1.15 -8.52 11.83
CA GLY A 248 1.05 -8.11 13.25
C GLY A 248 1.97 -8.85 14.23
N GLN A 249 2.72 -9.87 13.77
CA GLN A 249 3.39 -10.81 14.67
C GLN A 249 4.93 -10.73 14.57
N ILE A 250 5.49 -9.52 14.74
CA ILE A 250 6.92 -9.37 15.06
C ILE A 250 7.12 -8.98 16.55
N ASN A 251 6.06 -8.59 17.26
CA ASN A 251 6.11 -8.32 18.71
C ASN A 251 5.32 -9.37 19.49
N GLY A 252 5.88 -10.56 19.53
CA GLY A 252 5.35 -11.70 20.26
C GLY A 252 6.40 -12.79 20.36
N LEU A 253 7.63 -12.43 20.75
CA LEU A 253 8.63 -13.35 21.28
C LEU A 253 8.06 -14.01 22.53
N HIS A 254 7.23 -15.04 22.33
CA HIS A 254 6.88 -15.97 23.37
C HIS A 254 8.13 -16.80 23.64
N TRP A 255 8.89 -16.37 24.66
CA TRP A 255 9.98 -17.14 25.25
C TRP A 255 9.46 -18.53 25.64
N ASN A 256 9.74 -19.54 24.81
CA ASN A 256 9.53 -20.93 25.18
C ASN A 256 10.63 -21.32 26.17
N ARG A 257 10.31 -21.24 27.47
CA ARG A 257 11.15 -21.73 28.54
C ARG A 257 11.10 -23.27 28.53
N SER A 258 12.15 -23.85 27.96
CA SER A 258 12.63 -25.24 28.11
C SER A 258 11.92 -26.16 29.10
N GLY A 259 11.60 -27.37 28.63
CA GLY A 259 11.86 -28.59 29.40
C GLY A 259 10.64 -29.41 29.79
N HIS A 260 10.20 -30.31 28.89
CA HIS A 260 9.75 -31.68 29.23
C HIS A 260 9.45 -32.45 27.94
N SER A 261 10.47 -33.02 27.32
CA SER A 261 10.28 -34.08 26.32
C SER A 261 9.97 -35.37 27.08
N ARG A 262 8.67 -35.69 27.19
CA ARG A 262 8.25 -37.07 27.53
C ARG A 262 8.60 -37.96 26.34
N SER A 263 9.54 -38.85 26.61
CA SER A 263 9.87 -40.05 25.85
C SER A 263 8.61 -40.89 25.59
N VAL A 264 8.26 -41.06 24.31
CA VAL A 264 7.39 -42.16 23.89
C VAL A 264 8.28 -43.38 23.76
N GLU A 265 8.25 -44.22 24.79
CA GLU A 265 8.76 -45.60 24.75
C GLU A 265 7.98 -46.36 23.68
N ARG A 266 8.66 -46.84 22.64
CA ARG A 266 8.19 -48.01 21.89
C ARG A 266 8.99 -49.20 22.36
N HIS A 267 8.30 -50.08 23.07
CA HIS A 267 8.76 -51.41 23.41
C HIS A 267 9.13 -52.19 22.15
N GLY A 268 10.21 -52.96 22.29
CA GLY A 268 10.87 -53.67 21.22
C GLY A 268 10.18 -54.96 20.79
N HIS A 269 10.58 -55.38 19.60
CA HIS A 269 10.69 -56.77 19.22
C HIS A 269 11.84 -56.86 18.23
N ASP A 270 12.96 -57.40 18.70
CA ASP A 270 13.95 -58.11 17.90
C ASP A 270 13.50 -59.60 17.86
N PRO A 271 13.86 -60.41 16.84
CA PRO A 271 15.28 -60.72 16.66
C PRO A 271 15.78 -60.98 15.21
N GLN A 272 17.10 -60.85 15.10
CA GLN A 272 18.06 -61.80 14.50
C GLN A 272 18.76 -61.43 13.16
N ALA A 273 20.04 -61.09 13.33
CA ALA A 273 21.24 -61.65 12.65
C ALA A 273 21.46 -61.44 11.13
N ASP A 274 22.41 -60.57 10.81
CA ASP A 274 23.64 -60.79 10.01
C ASP A 274 24.26 -59.39 9.80
N GLY A 275 25.54 -59.10 10.03
CA GLY A 275 26.76 -59.72 9.53
C GLY A 275 27.62 -58.56 8.98
N ASP A 276 28.92 -58.56 9.28
CA ASP A 276 29.98 -57.77 8.62
C ASP A 276 30.17 -56.27 8.90
N GLY A 277 30.99 -56.00 9.94
CA GLY A 277 32.37 -55.54 9.76
C GLY A 277 32.66 -54.17 9.13
N CYS A 278 33.10 -53.20 9.94
CA CYS A 278 34.45 -52.63 9.81
C CYS A 278 34.82 -51.72 11.00
N ARG A 279 35.92 -52.05 11.68
CA ARG A 279 36.60 -51.23 12.69
C ARG A 279 37.42 -50.13 12.01
N ARG A 280 37.49 -48.94 12.62
CA ARG A 280 38.72 -48.31 13.19
C ARG A 280 38.48 -46.84 13.57
N ARG A 281 38.61 -46.52 14.85
CA ARG A 281 39.13 -45.23 15.38
C ARG A 281 40.66 -45.37 15.55
N PRO A 282 41.46 -44.30 15.55
CA PRO A 282 41.66 -43.39 16.72
C PRO A 282 41.71 -41.90 16.27
N GLY A 283 41.49 -40.84 17.05
CA GLY A 283 41.56 -40.54 18.47
C GLY A 283 42.28 -39.18 18.61
N ALA A 284 41.70 -38.17 19.29
CA ALA A 284 42.38 -37.10 20.05
C ALA A 284 41.38 -36.02 20.52
N TRP A 285 41.77 -35.29 21.56
CA TRP A 285 40.96 -34.70 22.63
C TRP A 285 40.59 -33.22 22.49
N HIS A 286 39.57 -32.87 23.29
CA HIS A 286 39.02 -31.59 23.74
C HIS A 286 39.82 -30.28 23.63
N ALA A 287 39.10 -29.19 23.35
CA ALA A 287 39.08 -28.02 24.22
C ALA A 287 37.79 -27.20 24.04
N ALA A 288 37.22 -26.76 25.16
CA ALA A 288 36.06 -25.90 25.29
C ALA A 288 36.40 -24.43 24.99
N GLY A 289 35.40 -23.64 24.57
CA GLY A 289 35.50 -22.17 24.61
C GLY A 289 34.53 -21.43 23.70
N VAL A 290 33.42 -20.97 24.29
CA VAL A 290 32.85 -19.60 24.15
C VAL A 290 32.45 -19.08 22.75
N ASP A 291 31.13 -18.84 22.64
CA ASP A 291 30.38 -17.81 21.89
C ASP A 291 30.49 -17.66 20.36
N ALA A 292 29.51 -18.23 19.63
CA ALA A 292 28.61 -17.52 18.68
C ALA A 292 27.85 -18.50 17.75
N PRO A 293 26.51 -18.41 17.66
CA PRO A 293 25.83 -18.54 16.37
C PRO A 293 24.78 -17.41 16.22
N VAL A 294 24.55 -16.73 15.10
CA VAL A 294 24.02 -17.24 13.83
C VAL A 294 24.25 -16.14 12.77
N ILE A 295 25.37 -16.17 12.04
CA ILE A 295 25.49 -15.56 10.68
C ILE A 295 26.33 -16.47 9.73
N GLU A 296 26.98 -17.51 10.23
CA GLU A 296 27.96 -18.29 9.45
C GLU A 296 27.50 -19.71 9.09
N GLN A 297 26.29 -19.83 8.55
CA GLN A 297 25.87 -21.03 7.81
C GLN A 297 25.22 -20.75 6.44
N ALA A 298 25.01 -19.48 6.07
CA ALA A 298 24.52 -19.10 4.74
C ALA A 298 25.63 -18.80 3.71
N ALA A 299 26.88 -18.62 4.14
CA ALA A 299 28.00 -18.24 3.26
C ALA A 299 28.88 -19.43 2.80
N GLY A 300 28.62 -20.65 3.28
CA GLY A 300 29.49 -21.82 3.03
C GLY A 300 29.22 -22.59 1.73
N GLN A 301 28.03 -22.45 1.13
CA GLN A 301 27.65 -23.22 -0.07
C GLN A 301 27.59 -22.40 -1.38
N CYS A 302 27.72 -21.08 -1.32
CA CYS A 302 27.71 -20.20 -2.50
C CYS A 302 29.08 -19.58 -2.82
N GLY A 303 30.14 -19.91 -2.07
CA GLY A 303 31.46 -19.26 -2.19
C GLY A 303 32.49 -19.93 -3.10
N ARG A 304 32.22 -21.12 -3.65
CA ARG A 304 33.20 -21.85 -4.49
C ARG A 304 32.93 -21.85 -5.99
N ARG A 305 31.71 -21.52 -6.44
CA ARG A 305 31.39 -21.48 -7.88
C ARG A 305 31.39 -20.07 -8.50
N LEU A 306 31.46 -19.02 -7.68
CA LEU A 306 31.55 -17.64 -8.15
C LEU A 306 33.00 -17.16 -8.38
N ARG A 307 34.00 -17.97 -7.99
CA ARG A 307 35.43 -17.63 -8.10
C ARG A 307 36.05 -18.09 -9.43
N GLU A 308 35.31 -18.83 -10.26
CA GLU A 308 35.71 -19.21 -11.63
C GLU A 308 35.10 -18.31 -12.72
N LEU A 309 34.20 -17.39 -12.36
CA LEU A 309 33.51 -16.51 -13.32
C LEU A 309 33.96 -15.04 -13.29
N LEU A 310 34.86 -14.68 -12.37
CA LEU A 310 35.38 -13.32 -12.23
C LEU A 310 36.90 -13.35 -12.02
N SER A 311 37.66 -13.49 -13.11
CA SER A 311 39.05 -13.05 -13.12
C SER A 311 39.07 -11.52 -13.17
N PHE A 312 39.11 -10.90 -11.99
CA PHE A 312 39.37 -9.47 -11.84
C PHE A 312 40.89 -9.25 -11.89
N ASP A 313 41.38 -8.62 -12.97
CA ASP A 313 42.74 -8.09 -13.04
C ASP A 313 42.68 -6.59 -12.67
N PRO A 314 43.26 -6.14 -11.54
CA PRO A 314 43.03 -4.81 -11.00
C PRO A 314 43.86 -3.70 -11.69
N ALA A 315 44.37 -3.91 -12.90
CA ALA A 315 45.28 -2.99 -13.58
C ALA A 315 44.73 -2.30 -14.86
N ALA A 316 43.43 -2.40 -15.17
CA ALA A 316 42.84 -1.75 -16.35
C ALA A 316 41.62 -0.89 -16.00
N ALA A 317 41.88 0.34 -15.56
CA ALA A 317 40.89 1.42 -15.59
C ALA A 317 40.95 2.09 -16.97
N GLY A 318 39.86 2.06 -17.72
CA GLY A 318 39.70 2.72 -19.01
C GLY A 318 38.31 2.51 -19.58
N ASP A 319 37.71 3.60 -20.08
CA ASP A 319 36.31 3.77 -20.45
C ASP A 319 35.70 2.70 -21.39
N HIS A 320 34.37 2.55 -21.28
CA HIS A 320 33.42 1.76 -22.10
C HIS A 320 33.04 0.35 -21.59
N LEU A 321 31.87 0.27 -20.96
CA LEU A 321 31.15 -0.98 -20.69
C LEU A 321 30.54 -1.54 -22.00
N VAL A 322 31.16 -2.58 -22.55
CA VAL A 322 30.58 -3.40 -23.63
C VAL A 322 29.92 -4.63 -22.99
N LEU A 323 28.58 -4.66 -22.97
CA LEU A 323 27.82 -5.84 -22.54
C LEU A 323 27.85 -6.92 -23.64
N SER A 324 28.58 -8.00 -23.38
CA SER A 324 28.63 -9.20 -24.23
C SER A 324 27.29 -9.97 -24.22
N GLY A 325 26.80 -10.33 -25.40
CA GLY A 325 25.52 -10.99 -25.68
C GLY A 325 25.30 -12.39 -25.09
N ARG A 326 26.11 -12.83 -24.12
CA ARG A 326 25.88 -14.07 -23.36
C ARG A 326 25.09 -13.85 -22.06
N ALA A 327 25.08 -12.64 -21.51
CA ALA A 327 24.28 -12.30 -20.32
C ALA A 327 22.76 -12.27 -20.61
N VAL A 328 22.37 -11.86 -21.82
CA VAL A 328 20.96 -11.75 -22.24
C VAL A 328 20.31 -13.13 -22.43
N ARG A 329 21.08 -14.17 -22.77
CA ARG A 329 20.55 -15.51 -23.01
C ARG A 329 20.33 -16.32 -21.72
N ALA A 330 21.02 -15.98 -20.63
CA ALA A 330 20.81 -16.62 -19.32
C ALA A 330 19.61 -16.04 -18.55
N ALA A 331 19.16 -14.82 -18.90
CA ALA A 331 18.01 -14.17 -18.25
C ALA A 331 16.64 -14.62 -18.80
N LEU A 332 16.59 -15.26 -19.98
CA LEU A 332 15.33 -15.66 -20.63
C LEU A 332 14.84 -17.07 -20.25
N ASP A 333 15.63 -17.87 -19.52
CA ASP A 333 15.25 -19.24 -19.11
C ASP A 333 14.74 -19.33 -17.65
N TYR A 334 14.52 -18.21 -16.97
CA TYR A 334 13.91 -18.16 -15.64
C TYR A 334 12.60 -17.36 -15.63
N ARG A 335 11.54 -18.02 -16.12
CA ARG A 335 10.09 -17.84 -15.84
C ARG A 335 9.42 -16.48 -16.08
#